data_AF-A0A0Q2LIX0-F1
#
_entry.id   AF-A0A0Q2LIX0-F1
#
_cell.length_a   1.000
_cell.length_b   1.000
_cell.length_c   1.000
_cell.angle_alpha   90.00
_cell.angle_beta   90.00
_cell.angle_gamma   90.00
#
_symmetry.space_group_name_H-M   'P 1'
#
loop_
_entity.id
_entity.type
_entity.pdbx_description
1 polymer ?
#
loop_
_entity_poly.entity_id
_entity_poly.type
_entity_poly.pdbx_seq_one_letter_code
_entity_poly.pdbx_strand_id
1 'polypeptide(L)'
;MAGHARIAALVVSAMLIGGAIASVPVTDIALVTAQENFCGTSYLCPADPAPDGGDQATAERRITDGYVAKQAGCTPDLPANPQSVTWDPPGFTPNTGGSGNITDSNPQLGGHFVADYVNGRWHIDYQYC
;
A
#
# COMPACT_ATOMS: atom_id res chain seq x y z
N MET A 1 -46.79 3.61 -15.63
CA MET A 1 -47.59 4.28 -14.58
C MET A 1 -46.60 4.72 -13.52
N ALA A 2 -45.95 5.88 -13.68
CA ALA A 2 -46.39 7.20 -13.22
C ALA A 2 -46.38 7.33 -11.68
N GLY A 3 -45.47 8.16 -11.17
CA GLY A 3 -45.39 8.57 -9.77
C GLY A 3 -44.30 9.62 -9.53
N HIS A 4 -44.55 10.85 -10.00
CA HIS A 4 -43.80 12.07 -9.62
C HIS A 4 -44.37 12.64 -8.33
N ALA A 5 -43.53 13.18 -7.42
CA ALA A 5 -43.79 14.36 -6.56
C ALA A 5 -42.78 14.42 -5.39
N ARG A 6 -42.33 15.55 -4.83
CA ARG A 6 -42.27 16.97 -5.19
C ARG A 6 -41.25 17.65 -4.25
N ILE A 7 -40.73 18.75 -4.76
CA ILE A 7 -39.90 19.85 -4.22
C ILE A 7 -40.35 20.37 -2.84
N ALA A 8 -39.39 20.82 -2.00
CA ALA A 8 -39.50 22.06 -1.21
C ALA A 8 -38.15 22.49 -0.60
N ALA A 9 -37.69 23.67 -0.98
CA ALA A 9 -36.51 24.36 -0.47
C ALA A 9 -36.80 25.08 0.85
N LEU A 10 -35.76 25.41 1.63
CA LEU A 10 -35.77 26.55 2.55
C LEU A 10 -34.37 27.19 2.62
N VAL A 11 -34.32 28.41 2.08
CA VAL A 11 -33.22 29.37 2.17
C VAL A 11 -33.36 30.12 3.49
N VAL A 12 -32.27 30.27 4.24
CA VAL A 12 -32.17 31.30 5.28
C VAL A 12 -30.87 32.06 5.07
N SER A 13 -30.99 33.26 4.52
CA SER A 13 -29.96 34.29 4.54
C SER A 13 -30.17 35.16 5.77
N ALA A 14 -29.13 35.34 6.58
CA ALA A 14 -29.03 36.44 7.53
C ALA A 14 -27.70 37.17 7.25
N MET A 15 -27.82 38.48 7.12
CA MET A 15 -26.82 39.38 6.55
C MET A 15 -26.50 40.46 7.60
N LEU A 16 -25.22 40.88 7.62
CA LEU A 16 -24.66 42.13 8.19
C LEU A 16 -24.44 42.13 9.74
N ILE A 17 -23.46 42.82 10.37
CA ILE A 17 -22.69 44.05 10.09
C ILE A 17 -21.37 44.01 10.92
N GLY A 18 -20.26 44.52 10.37
CA GLY A 18 -19.38 45.44 11.12
C GLY A 18 -18.05 44.95 11.71
N GLY A 19 -16.95 45.64 11.37
CA GLY A 19 -15.71 45.63 12.15
C GLY A 19 -14.46 45.94 11.33
N ALA A 20 -13.92 47.15 11.47
CA ALA A 20 -12.77 47.67 10.73
C ALA A 20 -11.42 47.03 11.12
N ILE A 21 -10.50 47.12 10.16
CA ILE A 21 -9.06 46.82 10.19
C ILE A 21 -8.30 47.21 11.48
N ALA A 22 -7.50 46.29 12.00
CA ALA A 22 -6.33 46.61 12.82
C ALA A 22 -5.24 45.55 12.61
N SER A 23 -4.07 46.01 12.18
CA SER A 23 -2.87 45.26 11.83
C SER A 23 -1.89 45.26 13.00
N VAL A 24 -1.37 44.10 13.45
CA VAL A 24 0.02 43.89 13.93
C VAL A 24 0.34 42.38 14.17
N PRO A 25 1.63 41.96 14.20
CA PRO A 25 2.10 40.67 13.69
C PRO A 25 2.57 39.63 14.74
N VAL A 26 2.78 38.40 14.23
CA VAL A 26 3.77 37.34 14.60
C VAL A 26 3.74 36.76 16.03
N THR A 27 3.39 35.47 16.15
CA THR A 27 4.35 34.36 16.42
C THR A 27 3.64 33.00 16.39
N ASP A 28 4.17 32.11 15.55
CA ASP A 28 4.44 30.68 15.74
C ASP A 28 3.47 29.80 16.59
N ILE A 29 2.97 28.73 15.97
CA ILE A 29 3.08 27.31 16.36
C ILE A 29 1.96 26.51 15.69
N ALA A 30 2.37 25.45 14.98
CA ALA A 30 1.63 24.24 14.61
C ALA A 30 0.42 24.37 13.66
N LEU A 31 0.61 23.90 12.42
CA LEU A 31 0.35 22.50 12.11
C LEU A 31 1.15 22.18 10.85
N VAL A 32 1.95 21.11 10.86
CA VAL A 32 2.35 20.43 9.62
C VAL A 32 1.05 19.99 8.97
N THR A 33 0.50 20.86 8.11
CA THR A 33 -0.53 20.48 7.18
C THR A 33 0.14 19.48 6.25
N ALA A 34 -0.44 18.29 6.22
CA ALA A 34 -0.07 17.16 5.42
C ALA A 34 0.58 17.58 4.10
N GLN A 35 1.63 16.85 3.73
CA GLN A 35 2.15 16.80 2.38
C GLN A 35 1.04 16.24 1.47
N GLU A 36 0.04 17.09 1.18
CA GLU A 36 -0.97 16.88 0.17
C GLU A 36 -0.23 16.96 -1.16
N ASN A 37 -0.11 15.82 -1.82
CA ASN A 37 0.51 15.68 -3.12
C ASN A 37 -0.01 16.77 -4.07
N PHE A 38 0.85 17.76 -4.35
CA PHE A 38 0.61 18.81 -5.34
C PHE A 38 0.71 18.21 -6.75
N CYS A 39 -0.29 17.43 -7.15
CA CYS A 39 -0.60 17.26 -8.56
C CYS A 39 -1.53 18.41 -8.95
N GLY A 40 -0.94 19.48 -9.49
CA GLY A 40 -1.70 20.61 -10.04
C GLY A 40 -2.69 20.15 -11.12
N THR A 41 -3.69 20.98 -11.37
CA THR A 41 -4.87 20.76 -12.24
C THR A 41 -4.58 20.39 -13.71
N SER A 42 -3.30 20.26 -14.09
CA SER A 42 -2.82 19.91 -15.43
C SER A 42 -2.02 18.60 -15.48
N TYR A 43 -1.75 17.97 -14.35
CA TYR A 43 -1.03 16.70 -14.28
C TYR A 43 -1.97 15.62 -13.76
N LEU A 44 -2.32 14.67 -14.63
CA LEU A 44 -2.89 13.40 -14.21
C LEU A 44 -1.83 12.70 -13.36
N CYS A 45 -1.94 12.85 -12.04
CA CYS A 45 -1.20 12.04 -11.08
C CYS A 45 -1.39 10.58 -11.50
N PRO A 46 -0.32 9.76 -11.61
CA PRO A 46 -0.47 8.34 -11.85
C PRO A 46 -1.42 7.79 -10.79
N ALA A 47 -2.51 7.15 -11.23
CA ALA A 47 -3.36 6.43 -10.30
C ALA A 47 -2.50 5.37 -9.60
N ASP A 48 -2.74 5.17 -8.30
CA ASP A 48 -2.13 4.06 -7.58
C ASP A 48 -2.44 2.75 -8.33
N PRO A 49 -1.46 1.85 -8.51
CA PRO A 49 -1.70 0.61 -9.23
C PRO A 49 -2.81 -0.20 -8.56
N ALA A 50 -3.60 -0.90 -9.38
CA ALA A 50 -4.67 -1.75 -8.87
C ALA A 50 -4.15 -2.70 -7.77
N PRO A 51 -4.97 -3.03 -6.76
CA PRO A 51 -4.59 -3.98 -5.72
C PRO A 51 -4.16 -5.31 -6.33
N ASP A 52 -3.19 -5.94 -5.69
CA ASP A 52 -2.79 -7.30 -6.04
C ASP A 52 -3.93 -8.29 -5.73
N GLY A 53 -3.82 -9.52 -6.25
CA GLY A 53 -4.62 -10.62 -5.75
C GLY A 53 -4.13 -11.03 -4.36
N GLY A 54 -5.06 -11.17 -3.41
CA GLY A 54 -4.80 -11.76 -2.09
C GLY A 54 -4.83 -13.30 -2.09
N ASP A 55 -4.76 -13.93 -3.26
CA ASP A 55 -4.73 -15.38 -3.44
C ASP A 55 -3.31 -15.94 -3.34
N GLN A 56 -3.22 -17.26 -3.12
CA GLN A 56 -1.95 -17.95 -2.90
C GLN A 56 -1.02 -17.87 -4.11
N ALA A 57 -1.55 -17.97 -5.34
CA ALA A 57 -0.73 -17.95 -6.54
C ALA A 57 -0.07 -16.56 -6.73
N THR A 58 -0.81 -15.50 -6.43
CA THR A 58 -0.24 -14.14 -6.41
C THR A 58 0.79 -13.99 -5.29
N ALA A 59 0.51 -14.49 -4.09
CA ALA A 59 1.45 -14.45 -2.96
C ALA A 59 2.78 -15.15 -3.31
N GLU A 60 2.72 -16.39 -3.78
CA GLU A 60 3.90 -17.20 -4.11
C GLU A 60 4.72 -16.59 -5.24
N ARG A 61 4.05 -16.00 -6.24
CA ARG A 61 4.75 -15.23 -7.29
C ARG A 61 5.50 -14.04 -6.69
N ARG A 62 4.85 -13.24 -5.84
CA ARG A 62 5.47 -12.08 -5.19
C ARG A 62 6.63 -12.48 -4.28
N ILE A 63 6.48 -13.59 -3.54
CA ILE A 63 7.53 -14.18 -2.69
C ILE A 63 8.73 -14.63 -3.53
N THR A 64 8.48 -15.25 -4.69
CA THR A 64 9.54 -15.72 -5.60
C THR A 64 10.28 -14.54 -6.24
N ASP A 65 9.55 -13.55 -6.75
CA ASP A 65 10.12 -12.36 -7.39
C ASP A 65 10.97 -11.54 -6.40
N GLY A 66 10.43 -11.33 -5.19
CA GLY A 66 11.14 -10.61 -4.13
C GLY A 66 12.39 -11.36 -3.66
N TYR A 67 12.36 -12.70 -3.64
CA TYR A 67 13.50 -13.53 -3.28
C TYR A 67 14.63 -13.41 -4.29
N VAL A 68 14.31 -13.51 -5.59
CA VAL A 68 15.31 -13.34 -6.65
C VAL A 68 15.94 -11.95 -6.58
N ALA A 69 15.13 -10.91 -6.36
CA ALA A 69 15.63 -9.54 -6.18
C ALA A 69 16.52 -9.40 -4.94
N LYS A 70 16.13 -10.00 -3.80
CA LYS A 70 16.92 -10.01 -2.56
C LYS A 70 18.26 -10.71 -2.75
N GLN A 71 18.27 -11.89 -3.39
CA GLN A 71 19.48 -12.66 -3.63
C GLN A 71 20.44 -11.97 -4.58
N ALA A 72 19.94 -11.28 -5.62
CA ALA A 72 20.80 -10.47 -6.47
C ALA A 72 21.57 -9.39 -5.68
N GLY A 73 21.03 -8.94 -4.55
CA GLY A 73 21.70 -8.03 -3.61
C GLY A 73 22.61 -8.72 -2.59
N CYS A 74 22.21 -9.85 -2.01
CA CYS A 74 23.01 -10.54 -0.98
C CYS A 74 24.14 -11.41 -1.58
N THR A 75 23.88 -12.12 -2.68
CA THR A 75 24.77 -13.14 -3.26
C THR A 75 24.92 -12.98 -4.79
N PRO A 76 25.54 -11.89 -5.28
CA PRO A 76 25.60 -11.60 -6.72
C PRO A 76 26.29 -12.69 -7.56
N ASP A 77 27.19 -13.47 -6.96
CA ASP A 77 27.90 -14.58 -7.62
C ASP A 77 27.11 -15.91 -7.60
N LEU A 78 26.00 -15.99 -6.86
CA LEU A 78 25.15 -17.17 -6.74
C LEU A 78 23.75 -16.85 -7.29
N PRO A 79 23.44 -17.21 -8.54
CA PRO A 79 22.15 -16.91 -9.11
C PRO A 79 21.03 -17.65 -8.37
N ALA A 80 20.01 -16.92 -7.94
CA ALA A 80 18.81 -17.49 -7.34
C ALA A 80 18.01 -18.30 -8.36
N ASN A 81 17.57 -19.48 -7.95
CA ASN A 81 16.72 -20.37 -8.74
C ASN A 81 15.72 -21.09 -7.82
N PRO A 82 14.71 -20.35 -7.31
CA PRO A 82 13.69 -20.88 -6.41
C PRO A 82 12.90 -22.00 -7.09
N GLN A 83 12.74 -23.12 -6.38
CA GLN A 83 12.02 -24.30 -6.87
C GLN A 83 10.61 -24.40 -6.29
N SER A 84 10.44 -24.02 -5.02
CA SER A 84 9.15 -24.14 -4.34
C SER A 84 9.04 -23.18 -3.17
N VAL A 85 7.80 -22.75 -2.89
CA VAL A 85 7.40 -22.09 -1.66
C VAL A 85 6.65 -23.11 -0.80
N THR A 86 7.08 -23.28 0.44
CA THR A 86 6.36 -24.11 1.43
C THR A 86 5.85 -23.20 2.53
N TRP A 87 4.58 -23.31 2.88
CA TRP A 87 3.97 -22.54 3.97
C TRP A 87 4.08 -23.30 5.29
N ASP A 88 4.52 -22.62 6.33
CA ASP A 88 4.52 -23.19 7.69
C ASP A 88 3.08 -23.29 8.21
N PRO A 89 2.76 -24.26 9.08
CA PRO A 89 1.46 -24.31 9.75
C PRO A 89 1.13 -22.96 10.42
N PRO A 90 -0.09 -22.41 10.27
CA PRO A 90 -1.31 -23.06 9.77
C PRO A 90 -1.45 -23.14 8.24
N GLY A 91 -0.48 -22.63 7.48
CA GLY A 91 -0.50 -22.52 6.03
C GLY A 91 -0.81 -21.10 5.55
N PHE A 92 -1.02 -20.97 4.25
CA PHE A 92 -1.43 -19.71 3.63
C PHE A 92 -2.85 -19.29 4.04
N THR A 93 -3.03 -18.02 4.40
CA THR A 93 -4.35 -17.42 4.64
C THR A 93 -4.66 -16.36 3.57
N PRO A 94 -5.70 -16.53 2.74
CA PRO A 94 -6.06 -15.54 1.71
C PRO A 94 -6.32 -14.14 2.28
N ASN A 95 -5.81 -13.12 1.60
CA ASN A 95 -5.88 -11.69 1.99
C ASN A 95 -5.27 -11.37 3.37
N THR A 96 -4.48 -12.29 3.93
CA THR A 96 -3.76 -12.08 5.19
C THR A 96 -2.29 -12.42 5.02
N GLY A 97 -1.98 -13.58 4.44
CA GLY A 97 -0.63 -14.08 4.23
C GLY A 97 -0.28 -15.23 5.17
N GLY A 98 0.97 -15.26 5.63
CA GLY A 98 1.54 -16.33 6.45
C GLY A 98 3.06 -16.32 6.39
N SER A 99 3.67 -17.33 7.02
CA SER A 99 5.11 -17.55 6.95
C SER A 99 5.43 -18.85 6.24
N GLY A 100 6.68 -18.98 5.81
CA GLY A 100 7.11 -20.19 5.15
C GLY A 100 8.58 -20.17 4.80
N ASN A 101 8.97 -21.14 3.98
CA ASN A 101 10.33 -21.29 3.51
C ASN A 101 10.38 -21.41 1.98
N ILE A 102 11.34 -20.73 1.37
CA ILE A 102 11.70 -20.90 -0.04
C ILE A 102 12.79 -21.96 -0.13
N THR A 103 12.57 -22.94 -0.98
CA THR A 103 13.61 -23.92 -1.35
C THR A 103 14.19 -23.52 -2.70
N ASP A 104 15.50 -23.31 -2.74
CA ASP A 104 16.24 -23.07 -3.97
C ASP A 104 16.87 -24.37 -4.50
N SER A 105 17.19 -24.38 -5.80
CA SER A 105 17.99 -25.46 -6.39
C SER A 105 19.39 -25.55 -5.79
N ASN A 106 19.95 -24.42 -5.34
CA ASN A 106 21.18 -24.39 -4.57
C ASN A 106 20.85 -24.58 -3.08
N PRO A 107 21.31 -25.66 -2.43
CA PRO A 107 21.01 -25.94 -1.02
C PRO A 107 21.62 -24.93 -0.03
N GLN A 108 22.54 -24.07 -0.49
CA GLN A 108 23.08 -22.97 0.31
C GLN A 108 22.20 -21.72 0.28
N LEU A 109 21.23 -21.67 -0.64
CA LEU A 109 20.27 -20.58 -0.80
C LEU A 109 18.86 -21.02 -0.35
N GLY A 110 17.92 -20.09 -0.46
CA GLY A 110 16.58 -20.20 0.09
C GLY A 110 16.50 -19.56 1.47
N GLY A 111 15.45 -19.92 2.22
CA GLY A 111 15.28 -19.48 3.59
C GLY A 111 13.87 -19.03 3.93
N HIS A 112 13.73 -18.63 5.19
CA HIS A 112 12.45 -18.30 5.79
C HIS A 112 11.95 -16.92 5.39
N PHE A 113 10.65 -16.79 5.19
CA PHE A 113 9.98 -15.53 4.87
C PHE A 113 8.71 -15.36 5.71
N VAL A 114 8.32 -14.10 5.88
CA VAL A 114 7.00 -13.69 6.38
C VAL A 114 6.35 -12.84 5.31
N ALA A 115 5.12 -13.17 4.93
CA ALA A 115 4.35 -12.44 3.93
C ALA A 115 3.05 -11.93 4.56
N ASP A 116 2.85 -10.62 4.49
CA ASP A 116 1.68 -9.92 5.00
C ASP A 116 0.94 -9.22 3.87
N TYR A 117 -0.37 -9.43 3.80
CA TYR A 117 -1.22 -8.73 2.85
C TYR A 117 -1.88 -7.52 3.50
N VAL A 118 -1.46 -6.32 3.11
CA VAL A 118 -1.90 -5.06 3.72
C VAL A 118 -2.30 -4.09 2.62
N ASN A 119 -3.50 -3.53 2.73
CA ASN A 119 -4.03 -2.50 1.81
C ASN A 119 -3.93 -2.87 0.32
N GLY A 120 -4.16 -4.14 -0.03
CA GLY A 120 -4.11 -4.59 -1.41
C GLY A 120 -2.69 -4.86 -1.94
N ARG A 121 -1.71 -5.04 -1.06
CA ARG A 121 -0.30 -5.23 -1.39
C ARG A 121 0.34 -6.32 -0.54
N TRP A 122 1.26 -7.06 -1.13
CA TRP A 122 2.11 -8.00 -0.43
C TRP A 122 3.35 -7.30 0.15
N HIS A 123 3.55 -7.40 1.45
CA HIS A 123 4.77 -7.05 2.15
C HIS A 123 5.47 -8.34 2.54
N ILE A 124 6.71 -8.54 2.07
CA ILE A 124 7.43 -9.79 2.30
C ILE A 124 8.77 -9.46 2.98
N ASP A 125 8.98 -10.03 4.15
CA ASP A 125 10.23 -9.96 4.88
C ASP A 125 11.02 -11.25 4.68
N TYR A 126 12.28 -11.11 4.26
CA TYR A 126 13.23 -12.20 4.11
C TYR A 126 14.25 -12.11 5.22
N GLN A 127 14.22 -13.07 6.15
CA GLN A 127 15.02 -13.08 7.38
C GLN A 127 16.47 -13.55 7.15
N TYR A 128 17.05 -13.19 6.00
CA TYR A 128 18.39 -13.60 5.61
C TYR A 128 19.09 -12.59 4.69
N CYS A 129 20.41 -12.60 4.86
CA CYS A 129 21.53 -12.40 3.94
C CYS A 129 22.72 -13.07 4.67
#